data_AF-A0A1B0DJI4-F1
#
_entry.id   AF-A0A1B0DJI4-F1
#
_cell.length_a   1.000
_cell.length_b   1.000
_cell.length_c   1.000
_cell.angle_alpha   90.00
_cell.angle_beta   90.00
_cell.angle_gamma   90.00
#
_symmetry.space_group_name_H-M   'P 1'
#
loop_
_entity.id
_entity.type
_entity.pdbx_description
1 polymer ?
#
loop_
_entity_poly.entity_id
_entity_poly.type
_entity_poly.pdbx_seq_one_letter_code
_entity_poly.pdbx_strand_id
1 'polypeptide(L)'
;MPDLWQNICLHILLTCPIFVNVWSRHDHLYMGLDHRHHHHLHYEKDNDLSLWINEMQVKMFSGFSMKIFAIDNGKVSPHIKDPNFSMYLPTIPSEVSYVNFTWKSGAKKYDYHFDRLQSLDENILKPPSISIKTKGRVPRNPKEFSVFLPCSGNVSGVAMFSIGLLIQTRKGKPLPGTPLRLTLRKECAHRGVYDRASLTASQGPDPECDKKCANNGWCNHEKICQCPEGYMGQYCTQALCYPQCQNGGNCTAPAICSCPKGYQGRHCEG
;
A
#
# COMPACT_ATOMS: atom_id res chain seq x y z
N MET A 1 -14.46 -22.75 -29.38
CA MET A 1 -13.41 -22.98 -28.36
C MET A 1 -12.08 -22.77 -29.05
N PRO A 2 -11.14 -21.92 -28.60
CA PRO A 2 -11.19 -20.79 -27.68
C PRO A 2 -10.64 -19.50 -28.36
N ASP A 3 -11.49 -18.51 -28.68
CA ASP A 3 -11.06 -17.23 -29.30
C ASP A 3 -12.01 -16.08 -28.90
N LEU A 4 -12.17 -15.82 -27.59
CA LEU A 4 -12.93 -14.65 -27.12
C LEU A 4 -12.41 -14.00 -25.82
N TRP A 5 -11.32 -14.51 -25.23
CA TRP A 5 -10.73 -13.97 -24.01
C TRP A 5 -9.48 -13.11 -24.24
N GLN A 6 -8.94 -13.07 -25.47
CA GLN A 6 -7.82 -12.20 -25.82
C GLN A 6 -8.24 -10.75 -26.15
N ASN A 7 -9.51 -10.51 -26.51
CA ASN A 7 -9.99 -9.17 -26.87
C ASN A 7 -10.59 -8.36 -25.70
N ILE A 8 -10.88 -8.97 -24.55
CA ILE A 8 -11.38 -8.25 -23.37
C ILE A 8 -10.23 -7.71 -22.51
N CYS A 9 -9.09 -8.41 -22.46
CA CYS A 9 -7.88 -7.90 -21.79
C CYS A 9 -7.29 -6.66 -22.47
N LEU A 10 -7.41 -6.53 -23.80
CA LEU A 10 -6.85 -5.39 -24.54
C LEU A 10 -7.61 -4.07 -24.28
N HIS A 11 -8.90 -4.13 -23.98
CA HIS A 11 -9.72 -2.93 -23.76
C HIS A 11 -9.59 -2.36 -22.34
N ILE A 12 -9.41 -3.22 -21.33
CA ILE A 12 -9.19 -2.80 -19.93
C ILE A 12 -7.78 -2.23 -19.72
N LEU A 13 -6.81 -2.63 -20.56
CA LEU A 13 -5.43 -2.13 -20.52
C LEU A 13 -5.26 -0.74 -21.18
N LEU A 14 -6.26 -0.24 -21.91
CA LEU A 14 -6.22 1.06 -22.59
C LEU A 14 -6.93 2.20 -21.84
N THR A 15 -7.74 1.93 -20.82
CA THR A 15 -8.54 2.97 -20.13
C THR A 15 -8.04 3.33 -18.73
N CYS A 16 -7.03 2.62 -18.22
CA CYS A 16 -6.35 3.00 -16.98
C CYS A 16 -5.11 3.86 -17.31
N PRO A 17 -5.13 5.19 -17.08
CA PRO A 17 -4.01 6.07 -17.43
C PRO A 17 -2.70 5.75 -16.70
N ILE A 18 -2.74 4.89 -15.67
CA ILE A 18 -1.58 4.41 -14.92
C ILE A 18 -0.89 3.21 -15.60
N PHE A 19 -1.61 2.41 -16.40
CA PHE A 19 -1.08 1.19 -17.04
C PHE A 19 -0.59 1.38 -18.48
N VAL A 20 -1.07 2.39 -19.22
CA VAL A 20 -0.67 2.64 -20.62
C VAL A 20 0.84 2.87 -20.77
N ASN A 21 1.50 3.48 -19.79
CA ASN A 21 2.94 3.75 -19.87
C ASN A 21 3.84 2.57 -19.43
N VAL A 22 3.27 1.50 -18.86
CA VAL A 22 4.06 0.36 -18.36
C VAL A 22 4.00 -0.86 -19.28
N TRP A 23 2.96 -0.98 -20.10
CA TRP A 23 2.79 -2.14 -20.98
C TRP A 23 3.13 -1.90 -22.45
N SER A 24 3.58 -0.70 -22.86
CA SER A 24 3.96 -0.42 -24.26
C SER A 24 5.44 -0.71 -24.59
N ARG A 25 6.28 -1.10 -23.62
CA ARG A 25 7.71 -1.42 -23.87
C ARG A 25 8.13 -2.87 -23.62
N HIS A 26 7.20 -3.76 -23.27
CA HIS A 26 7.55 -5.15 -22.95
C HIS A 26 7.40 -6.15 -24.11
N ASP A 27 6.83 -5.76 -25.27
CA ASP A 27 6.52 -6.72 -26.35
C ASP A 27 7.32 -6.55 -27.66
N HIS A 28 8.47 -5.86 -27.65
CA HIS A 28 9.31 -5.76 -28.85
C HIS A 28 10.39 -6.85 -29.01
N LEU A 29 10.35 -7.96 -28.26
CA LEU A 29 11.44 -8.96 -28.31
C LEU A 29 11.05 -10.43 -28.45
N TYR A 30 9.78 -10.78 -28.70
CA TYR A 30 9.41 -12.18 -28.97
C TYR A 30 8.46 -12.34 -30.17
N MET A 31 8.98 -12.15 -31.38
CA MET A 31 8.66 -13.02 -32.53
C MET A 31 9.85 -13.05 -33.48
N GLY A 32 10.53 -14.19 -33.52
CA GLY A 32 11.65 -14.45 -34.42
C GLY A 32 12.11 -15.89 -34.25
N LEU A 33 11.42 -16.82 -34.90
CA LEU A 33 11.92 -18.17 -35.12
C LEU A 33 13.04 -18.11 -36.17
N ASP A 34 14.28 -18.36 -35.76
CA ASP A 34 15.27 -18.95 -36.66
C ASP A 34 16.23 -19.88 -35.89
N HIS A 35 16.56 -20.99 -36.53
CA HIS A 35 17.28 -22.12 -35.99
C HIS A 35 18.78 -21.85 -35.80
N ARG A 36 19.30 -22.38 -34.69
CA ARG A 36 20.73 -22.55 -34.32
C ARG A 36 21.38 -21.30 -33.73
N HIS A 37 21.62 -21.33 -32.42
CA HIS A 37 22.94 -21.28 -31.77
C HIS A 37 22.74 -21.49 -30.26
N HIS A 38 23.37 -22.53 -29.70
CA HIS A 38 23.41 -22.78 -28.26
C HIS A 38 24.25 -21.69 -27.59
N HIS A 39 23.60 -20.68 -27.01
CA HIS A 39 24.18 -19.86 -25.96
C HIS A 39 23.41 -20.11 -24.67
N HIS A 40 24.15 -20.56 -23.65
CA HIS A 40 23.71 -20.64 -22.26
C HIS A 40 23.09 -19.31 -21.83
N LEU A 41 21.75 -19.23 -21.82
CA LEU A 41 21.04 -18.20 -21.09
C LEU A 41 21.19 -18.53 -19.60
N HIS A 42 22.14 -17.85 -18.96
CA HIS A 42 22.16 -17.72 -17.51
C HIS A 42 20.82 -17.12 -17.08
N TYR A 43 19.92 -17.97 -16.60
CA TYR A 43 18.85 -17.56 -15.72
C TYR A 43 19.51 -17.14 -14.40
N GLU A 44 20.10 -15.94 -14.36
CA GLU A 44 20.60 -15.36 -13.11
C GLU A 44 19.41 -15.23 -12.17
N LYS A 45 19.36 -16.15 -11.21
CA LYS A 45 18.50 -16.11 -10.05
C LYS A 45 18.97 -14.93 -9.21
N ASP A 46 18.61 -13.72 -9.64
CA ASP A 46 19.23 -12.49 -9.18
C ASP A 46 18.75 -12.15 -7.76
N ASN A 47 19.45 -12.72 -6.78
CA ASN A 47 19.24 -12.52 -5.35
C ASN A 47 19.79 -11.16 -4.94
N ASP A 48 19.22 -10.08 -5.47
CA ASP A 48 19.59 -8.72 -5.12
C ASP A 48 18.56 -8.09 -4.16
N LEU A 49 18.73 -6.79 -3.89
CA LEU A 49 17.88 -5.99 -3.03
C LEU A 49 16.41 -6.04 -3.48
N SER A 50 15.53 -6.42 -2.56
CA SER A 50 14.09 -6.34 -2.74
C SER A 50 13.46 -5.64 -1.53
N LEU A 51 12.47 -4.80 -1.76
CA LEU A 51 11.64 -4.12 -0.75
C LEU A 51 10.19 -4.14 -1.22
N TRP A 52 9.30 -4.72 -0.43
CA TRP A 52 7.89 -4.87 -0.77
C TRP A 52 6.98 -4.68 0.45
N ILE A 53 5.71 -4.37 0.18
CA ILE A 53 4.68 -4.30 1.22
C ILE A 53 4.26 -5.72 1.61
N ASN A 54 4.05 -5.97 2.90
CA ASN A 54 3.63 -7.29 3.40
C ASN A 54 2.37 -7.78 2.64
N GLU A 55 2.40 -9.05 2.19
CA GLU A 55 1.38 -9.66 1.34
C GLU A 55 0.00 -9.73 2.01
N MET A 56 -0.07 -9.89 3.34
CA MET A 56 -1.32 -9.82 4.09
C MET A 56 -1.88 -8.39 4.10
N GLN A 57 -0.99 -7.39 4.18
CA GLN A 57 -1.39 -5.98 4.08
C GLN A 57 -1.93 -5.67 2.68
N VAL A 58 -1.32 -6.20 1.63
CA VAL A 58 -1.82 -6.04 0.26
C VAL A 58 -3.15 -6.76 0.08
N LYS A 59 -3.30 -7.98 0.59
CA LYS A 59 -4.55 -8.74 0.53
C LYS A 59 -5.69 -8.03 1.28
N MET A 60 -5.39 -7.39 2.41
CA MET A 60 -6.36 -6.54 3.12
C MET A 60 -6.83 -5.35 2.28
N PHE A 61 -5.94 -4.71 1.51
CA PHE A 61 -6.32 -3.57 0.68
C PHE A 61 -6.95 -3.99 -0.65
N SER A 62 -6.43 -5.00 -1.35
CA SER A 62 -6.78 -5.35 -2.75
C SER A 62 -7.69 -6.56 -2.92
N GLY A 63 -7.91 -7.37 -1.87
CA GLY A 63 -8.61 -8.65 -1.98
C GLY A 63 -7.83 -9.72 -2.78
N PHE A 64 -6.57 -9.46 -3.14
CA PHE A 64 -5.68 -10.40 -3.80
C PHE A 64 -4.34 -10.50 -3.06
N SER A 65 -3.78 -11.72 -2.98
CA SER A 65 -2.42 -11.93 -2.52
C SER A 65 -1.43 -11.60 -3.64
N MET A 66 -0.89 -10.38 -3.64
CA MET A 66 0.21 -9.99 -4.52
C MET A 66 1.29 -9.26 -3.73
N LYS A 67 2.55 -9.44 -4.14
CA LYS A 67 3.68 -8.68 -3.56
C LYS A 67 3.85 -7.39 -4.36
N ILE A 68 3.59 -6.25 -3.71
CA ILE A 68 3.82 -4.94 -4.30
C ILE A 68 5.26 -4.51 -3.98
N PHE A 69 6.13 -4.57 -4.98
CA PHE A 69 7.53 -4.22 -4.85
C PHE A 69 7.77 -2.73 -5.08
N ALA A 70 8.40 -2.06 -4.13
CA ALA A 70 8.98 -0.74 -4.31
C ALA A 70 10.37 -0.83 -4.97
N ILE A 71 11.13 -1.85 -4.59
CA ILE A 71 12.40 -2.22 -5.21
C ILE A 71 12.34 -3.71 -5.49
N ASP A 72 12.65 -4.10 -6.72
CA ASP A 72 12.80 -5.49 -7.11
C ASP A 72 14.12 -5.71 -7.83
N ASN A 73 14.88 -6.70 -7.38
CA ASN A 73 16.20 -7.07 -7.88
C ASN A 73 17.11 -5.85 -8.12
N GLY A 74 17.22 -4.98 -7.10
CA GLY A 74 18.05 -3.78 -7.14
C GLY A 74 17.52 -2.62 -8.00
N LYS A 75 16.32 -2.75 -8.59
CA LYS A 75 15.70 -1.71 -9.41
C LYS A 75 14.49 -1.10 -8.70
N VAL A 76 14.50 0.22 -8.56
CA VAL A 76 13.35 0.97 -8.06
C VAL A 76 12.22 0.94 -9.10
N SER A 77 11.02 0.61 -8.67
CA SER A 77 9.81 0.57 -9.50
C SER A 77 9.62 1.89 -10.26
N PRO A 78 9.39 1.87 -11.59
CA PRO A 78 9.18 3.08 -12.38
C PRO A 78 8.03 3.95 -11.88
N HIS A 79 6.97 3.34 -11.36
CA HIS A 79 5.80 4.05 -10.84
C HIS A 79 6.14 4.94 -9.64
N ILE A 80 7.06 4.52 -8.78
CA ILE A 80 7.49 5.32 -7.61
C ILE A 80 8.34 6.51 -8.03
N LYS A 81 8.92 6.48 -9.24
CA LYS A 81 9.69 7.60 -9.81
C LYS A 81 8.80 8.64 -10.48
N ASP A 82 7.52 8.34 -10.68
CA ASP A 82 6.57 9.31 -11.23
C ASP A 82 6.35 10.45 -10.22
N PRO A 83 6.61 11.72 -10.60
CA PRO A 83 6.36 12.87 -9.72
C PRO A 83 4.89 13.00 -9.30
N ASN A 84 3.95 12.46 -10.09
CA ASN A 84 2.53 12.46 -9.78
C ASN A 84 2.08 11.23 -8.99
N PHE A 85 2.99 10.30 -8.64
CA PHE A 85 2.67 9.07 -7.92
C PHE A 85 1.80 9.32 -6.68
N SER A 86 2.11 10.36 -5.90
CA SER A 86 1.36 10.72 -4.70
C SER A 86 -0.09 11.14 -4.95
N MET A 87 -0.44 11.58 -6.17
CA MET A 87 -1.82 11.94 -6.53
C MET A 87 -2.67 10.72 -6.83
N TYR A 88 -2.06 9.61 -7.24
CA TYR A 88 -2.76 8.36 -7.55
C TYR A 88 -2.97 7.47 -6.33
N LEU A 89 -2.33 7.79 -5.20
CA LEU A 89 -2.46 7.01 -3.97
C LEU A 89 -3.67 7.47 -3.15
N PRO A 90 -4.50 6.54 -2.66
CA PRO A 90 -5.59 6.87 -1.76
C PRO A 90 -5.06 7.38 -0.41
N THR A 91 -5.89 8.16 0.29
CA THR A 91 -5.62 8.54 1.68
C THR A 91 -5.59 7.29 2.55
N ILE A 92 -4.55 7.14 3.36
CA ILE A 92 -4.46 6.08 4.37
C ILE A 92 -5.55 6.34 5.41
N PRO A 93 -6.46 5.39 5.69
CA PRO A 93 -7.63 5.63 6.52
C PRO A 93 -7.28 5.71 8.02
N SER A 94 -8.20 6.22 8.84
CA SER A 94 -7.98 6.56 10.25
C SER A 94 -7.50 5.39 11.12
N GLU A 95 -7.88 4.18 10.75
CA GLU A 95 -7.70 2.93 11.48
C GLU A 95 -6.31 2.31 11.27
N VAL A 96 -5.63 2.65 10.17
CA VAL A 96 -4.30 2.11 9.83
C VAL A 96 -3.25 2.85 10.64
N SER A 97 -2.82 2.26 11.76
CA SER A 97 -1.80 2.83 12.64
C SER A 97 -0.36 2.53 12.21
N TYR A 98 -0.15 1.52 11.37
CA TYR A 98 1.16 1.16 10.83
C TYR A 98 1.06 0.44 9.48
N VAL A 99 2.17 0.41 8.75
CA VAL A 99 2.34 -0.38 7.51
C VAL A 99 3.59 -1.24 7.63
N ASN A 100 3.45 -2.53 7.33
CA ASN A 100 4.55 -3.49 7.37
C ASN A 100 5.22 -3.63 6.00
N PHE A 101 6.54 -3.53 6.01
CA PHE A 101 7.40 -3.69 4.85
C PHE A 101 8.38 -4.83 5.09
N THR A 102 8.64 -5.60 4.05
CA THR A 102 9.64 -6.65 4.06
C THR A 102 10.74 -6.31 3.07
N TRP A 103 11.99 -6.52 3.49
CA TRP A 103 13.16 -6.28 2.64
C TRP A 103 14.26 -7.34 2.83
N LYS A 104 15.11 -7.46 1.81
CA LYS A 104 16.32 -8.30 1.82
C LYS A 104 17.37 -7.69 0.91
N SER A 105 18.66 -7.91 1.18
CA SER A 105 19.78 -7.51 0.32
C SER A 105 20.32 -8.66 -0.55
N GLY A 106 19.94 -9.91 -0.24
CA GLY A 106 20.44 -11.09 -0.94
C GLY A 106 21.97 -11.21 -0.88
N ALA A 107 22.65 -11.36 -2.01
CA ALA A 107 24.11 -11.54 -2.04
C ALA A 107 24.90 -10.23 -1.80
N LYS A 108 24.37 -9.09 -2.26
CA LYS A 108 25.01 -7.78 -2.14
C LYS A 108 24.72 -7.15 -0.78
N LYS A 109 25.57 -6.19 -0.38
CA LYS A 109 25.45 -5.46 0.88
C LYS A 109 25.04 -4.02 0.62
N TYR A 110 23.93 -3.62 1.22
CA TYR A 110 23.39 -2.26 1.14
C TYR A 110 23.25 -1.66 2.53
N ASP A 111 23.53 -0.38 2.63
CA ASP A 111 23.24 0.44 3.79
C ASP A 111 22.05 1.34 3.47
N TYR A 112 21.17 1.54 4.45
CA TYR A 112 19.97 2.36 4.32
C TYR A 112 20.05 3.56 5.26
N HIS A 113 19.36 4.63 4.87
CA HIS A 113 19.17 5.84 5.67
C HIS A 113 17.78 6.41 5.41
N PHE A 114 16.94 6.39 6.44
CA PHE A 114 15.72 7.17 6.51
C PHE A 114 16.09 8.61 6.85
N ASP A 115 16.20 9.44 5.82
CA ASP A 115 16.65 10.83 5.93
C ASP A 115 15.48 11.82 6.08
N ARG A 116 14.24 11.34 5.90
CA ARG A 116 13.02 12.13 6.09
C ARG A 116 11.92 11.28 6.69
N LEU A 117 11.37 11.73 7.80
CA LEU A 117 10.20 11.20 8.48
C LEU A 117 9.47 12.42 9.07
N GLN A 118 8.63 13.07 8.28
CA GLN A 118 8.06 14.38 8.63
C GLN A 118 6.55 14.40 8.40
N SER A 119 5.83 15.05 9.28
CA SER A 119 4.43 15.43 9.07
C SER A 119 4.35 16.90 8.67
N LEU A 120 3.41 17.25 7.79
CA LEU A 120 3.14 18.65 7.44
C LEU A 120 2.21 19.32 8.46
N ASP A 121 1.40 18.53 9.19
CA ASP A 121 0.52 19.03 10.24
C ASP A 121 0.60 18.12 11.48
N GLU A 122 1.40 18.53 12.45
CA GLU A 122 1.62 17.80 13.71
C GLU A 122 0.46 17.90 14.70
N ASN A 123 -0.53 18.75 14.45
CA ASN A 123 -1.74 18.81 15.26
C ASN A 123 -2.68 17.65 14.93
N ILE A 124 -2.65 17.17 13.68
CA ILE A 124 -3.43 16.03 13.19
C ILE A 124 -2.61 14.73 13.28
N LEU A 125 -1.39 14.72 12.75
CA LEU A 125 -0.54 13.54 12.63
C LEU A 125 0.88 13.83 13.09
N LYS A 126 1.39 13.10 14.09
CA LYS A 126 2.78 13.23 14.53
C LYS A 126 3.74 12.67 13.46
N PRO A 127 5.02 13.09 13.44
CA PRO A 127 5.99 12.55 12.49
C PRO A 127 6.00 11.01 12.49
N PRO A 128 6.05 10.35 11.32
CA PRO A 128 6.07 8.90 11.24
C PRO A 128 7.31 8.34 11.94
N SER A 129 7.18 7.17 12.56
CA SER A 129 8.29 6.47 13.20
C SER A 129 8.46 5.08 12.62
N ILE A 130 9.60 4.43 12.88
CA ILE A 130 9.94 3.13 12.31
C ILE A 130 10.41 2.17 13.40
N SER A 131 10.12 0.87 13.24
CA SER A 131 10.50 -0.16 14.23
C SER A 131 11.99 -0.55 14.20
N ILE A 132 12.77 0.08 13.33
CA ILE A 132 14.22 -0.11 13.16
C ILE A 132 14.94 1.23 13.34
N LYS A 133 16.27 1.20 13.45
CA LYS A 133 17.07 2.45 13.48
C LYS A 133 16.92 3.23 12.17
N THR A 134 17.12 4.55 12.19
CA THR A 134 17.04 5.38 10.97
C THR A 134 18.18 5.14 9.99
N LYS A 135 19.31 4.60 10.45
CA LYS A 135 20.45 4.18 9.62
C LYS A 135 20.87 2.77 10.00
N GLY A 136 21.27 1.99 9.02
CA GLY A 136 21.82 0.66 9.26
C GLY A 136 22.08 -0.11 7.99
N ARG A 137 22.25 -1.42 8.13
CA ARG A 137 22.46 -2.34 7.02
C ARG A 137 21.17 -3.09 6.69
N VAL A 138 20.87 -3.22 5.40
CA VAL A 138 19.76 -4.05 4.92
C VAL A 138 20.07 -5.53 5.24
N PRO A 139 19.12 -6.28 5.83
CA PRO A 139 19.36 -7.67 6.21
C PRO A 139 19.52 -8.57 4.99
N ARG A 140 20.35 -9.60 5.11
CA ARG A 140 20.61 -10.57 4.04
C ARG A 140 19.34 -11.35 3.66
N ASN A 141 18.65 -11.85 4.68
CA ASN A 141 17.41 -12.59 4.56
C ASN A 141 16.20 -11.67 4.73
N PRO A 142 15.01 -12.04 4.18
CA PRO A 142 13.78 -11.29 4.39
C PRO A 142 13.54 -10.99 5.87
N LYS A 143 13.39 -9.71 6.20
CA LYS A 143 13.00 -9.25 7.53
C LYS A 143 11.95 -8.16 7.40
N GLU A 144 11.01 -8.16 8.33
CA GLU A 144 9.97 -7.15 8.41
C GLU A 144 10.43 -5.94 9.25
N PHE A 145 9.96 -4.76 8.86
CA PHE A 145 9.91 -3.57 9.69
C PHE A 145 8.59 -2.84 9.47
N SER A 146 8.20 -2.02 10.44
CA SER A 146 6.93 -1.29 10.43
C SER A 146 7.21 0.20 10.36
N VAL A 147 6.39 0.91 9.61
CA VAL A 147 6.28 2.36 9.64
C VAL A 147 5.02 2.72 10.40
N PHE A 148 5.14 3.38 11.54
CA PHE A 148 4.02 3.83 12.36
C PHE A 148 3.56 5.22 11.93
N LEU A 149 2.23 5.42 11.91
CA LEU A 149 1.54 6.64 11.50
C LEU A 149 0.70 7.19 12.67
N PRO A 150 1.35 7.76 13.70
CA PRO A 150 0.69 8.17 14.94
C PRO A 150 -0.17 9.43 14.75
N CYS A 151 -1.50 9.27 14.82
CA CYS A 151 -2.40 10.41 14.95
C CYS A 151 -2.18 11.12 16.30
N SER A 152 -2.26 12.45 16.31
CA SER A 152 -2.13 13.27 17.52
C SER A 152 -3.24 12.98 18.52
N GLY A 153 -4.41 12.55 18.03
CA GLY A 153 -5.57 12.19 18.84
C GLY A 153 -6.48 13.35 19.19
N ASN A 154 -6.02 14.60 19.05
CA ASN A 154 -6.70 15.84 19.45
C ASN A 154 -7.53 16.51 18.34
N VAL A 155 -7.30 16.17 17.08
CA VAL A 155 -7.97 16.79 15.93
C VAL A 155 -8.28 15.73 14.88
N SER A 156 -9.53 15.75 14.37
CA SER A 156 -9.89 14.98 13.18
C SER A 156 -9.47 15.75 11.92
N GLY A 157 -8.91 15.07 10.94
CA GLY A 157 -8.57 15.67 9.65
C GLY A 157 -7.63 14.80 8.83
N VAL A 158 -7.28 15.26 7.63
CA VAL A 158 -6.32 14.60 6.76
C VAL A 158 -5.00 15.36 6.80
N ALA A 159 -3.93 14.68 7.21
CA ALA A 159 -2.58 15.23 7.21
C ALA A 159 -1.74 14.60 6.10
N MET A 160 -0.86 15.42 5.51
CA MET A 160 0.19 14.94 4.63
C MET A 160 1.46 14.64 5.43
N PHE A 161 2.15 13.57 5.06
CA PHE A 161 3.45 13.23 5.63
C PHE A 161 4.41 12.79 4.53
N SER A 162 5.70 12.86 4.81
CA SER A 162 6.74 12.50 3.87
C SER A 162 7.75 11.53 4.46
N ILE A 163 8.15 10.57 3.62
CA ILE A 163 9.16 9.55 3.91
C ILE A 163 10.28 9.64 2.87
N GLY A 164 11.51 9.67 3.35
CA GLY A 164 12.73 9.65 2.56
C GLY A 164 13.54 8.42 2.88
N LEU A 165 13.86 7.60 1.88
CA LEU A 165 14.69 6.40 2.05
C LEU A 165 15.84 6.39 1.02
N LEU A 166 17.05 6.66 1.50
CA LEU A 166 18.27 6.49 0.73
C LEU A 166 18.79 5.07 0.91
N ILE A 167 19.14 4.42 -0.20
CA ILE A 167 19.84 3.14 -0.19
C ILE A 167 21.14 3.30 -0.95
N GLN A 168 22.23 2.82 -0.37
CA GLN A 168 23.55 2.93 -0.96
C GLN A 168 24.32 1.63 -0.81
N THR A 169 25.25 1.40 -1.72
CA THR A 169 26.22 0.32 -1.61
C THR A 169 27.21 0.60 -0.47
N ARG A 170 27.95 -0.42 -0.02
CA ARG A 170 29.03 -0.25 0.98
C ARG A 170 30.08 0.81 0.60
N LYS A 171 30.23 1.11 -0.70
CA LYS A 171 31.14 2.15 -1.21
C LYS A 171 30.53 3.57 -1.17
N GLY A 172 29.34 3.73 -0.58
CA GLY A 172 28.63 5.02 -0.51
C GLY A 172 27.94 5.43 -1.81
N LYS A 173 27.95 4.60 -2.87
CA LYS A 173 27.24 4.90 -4.12
C LYS A 173 25.73 4.70 -3.93
N PRO A 174 24.88 5.72 -4.14
CA PRO A 174 23.43 5.58 -4.08
C PRO A 174 22.90 4.59 -5.12
N LEU A 175 21.86 3.83 -4.76
CA LEU A 175 21.12 2.99 -5.68
C LEU A 175 20.33 3.88 -6.66
N PRO A 176 20.37 3.62 -7.98
CA PRO A 176 19.63 4.42 -8.95
C PRO A 176 18.13 4.51 -8.64
N GLY A 177 17.62 5.74 -8.56
CA GLY A 177 16.23 6.01 -8.15
C GLY A 177 16.04 6.23 -6.65
N THR A 178 17.11 6.19 -5.84
CA THR A 178 17.08 6.62 -4.44
C THR A 178 17.79 7.98 -4.27
N PRO A 179 17.42 8.82 -3.28
CA PRO A 179 16.45 8.56 -2.22
C PRO A 179 15.02 8.44 -2.74
N LEU A 180 14.29 7.44 -2.26
CA LEU A 180 12.85 7.34 -2.49
C LEU A 180 12.19 8.50 -1.72
N ARG A 181 11.41 9.32 -2.41
CA ARG A 181 10.69 10.46 -1.82
C ARG A 181 9.21 10.22 -1.97
N LEU A 182 8.57 9.85 -0.88
CA LEU A 182 7.13 9.61 -0.84
C LEU A 182 6.46 10.72 -0.06
N THR A 183 5.38 11.26 -0.61
CA THR A 183 4.47 12.17 0.08
C THR A 183 3.10 11.52 0.05
N LEU A 184 2.56 11.23 1.23
CA LEU A 184 1.34 10.42 1.40
C LEU A 184 0.34 11.19 2.26
N ARG A 185 -0.94 10.82 2.15
CA ARG A 185 -2.03 11.38 2.95
C ARG A 185 -2.51 10.35 3.98
N LYS A 186 -2.77 10.79 5.20
CA LYS A 186 -3.33 10.00 6.28
C LYS A 186 -4.50 10.74 6.89
N GLU A 187 -5.65 10.10 6.94
CA GLU A 187 -6.77 10.56 7.73
C GLU A 187 -6.53 10.21 9.19
N CYS A 188 -6.83 11.13 10.10
CA CYS A 188 -6.86 10.91 11.53
C CYS A 188 -8.25 11.31 12.00
N ALA A 189 -8.91 10.42 12.73
CA ALA A 189 -10.12 10.76 13.46
C ALA A 189 -9.72 11.00 14.92
N HIS A 190 -10.22 12.09 15.50
CA HIS A 190 -10.19 12.30 16.94
C HIS A 190 -10.74 11.06 17.63
N ARG A 191 -10.03 10.58 18.65
CA ARG A 191 -10.56 9.61 19.60
C ARG A 191 -10.95 10.41 20.85
N GLY A 192 -12.07 11.15 20.75
CA GLY A 192 -12.69 11.91 21.83
C GLY A 192 -13.05 11.16 23.11
N VAL A 193 -12.33 11.56 24.15
CA VAL A 193 -12.70 11.47 25.56
C VAL A 193 -14.10 12.08 25.80
N TYR A 194 -15.03 11.35 26.45
CA TYR A 194 -16.30 11.92 26.92
C TYR A 194 -16.10 12.65 28.27
N ASP A 195 -16.34 13.95 28.27
CA ASP A 195 -16.74 14.73 29.44
C ASP A 195 -18.26 14.60 29.64
N ARG A 196 -18.72 14.55 30.89
CA ARG A 196 -20.11 14.21 31.30
C ARG A 196 -21.15 15.29 30.95
N ALA A 197 -20.75 16.38 30.30
CA ALA A 197 -21.57 17.58 30.13
C ALA A 197 -22.17 17.81 28.72
N SER A 198 -21.75 17.09 27.67
CA SER A 198 -22.15 17.47 26.29
C SER A 198 -22.56 16.28 25.42
N LEU A 199 -23.85 16.23 25.08
CA LEU A 199 -24.55 15.17 24.34
C LEU A 199 -24.22 15.13 22.82
N THR A 200 -22.95 15.17 22.39
CA THR A 200 -22.56 14.81 21.01
C THR A 200 -21.12 14.26 20.87
N ALA A 201 -20.99 13.23 20.01
CA ALA A 201 -19.81 12.53 19.48
C ALA A 201 -18.95 11.68 20.45
N SER A 202 -19.22 10.38 20.46
CA SER A 202 -18.57 9.31 21.21
C SER A 202 -17.26 8.83 20.62
N GLN A 203 -16.12 8.99 21.30
CA GLN A 203 -14.85 8.58 20.72
C GLN A 203 -13.80 8.12 21.77
N GLY A 204 -14.21 7.36 22.79
CA GLY A 204 -13.29 6.65 23.70
C GLY A 204 -13.27 5.14 23.43
N PRO A 205 -12.55 4.33 24.25
CA PRO A 205 -12.83 2.90 24.37
C PRO A 205 -14.35 2.70 24.48
N ASP A 206 -14.97 2.12 23.45
CA ASP A 206 -16.43 2.03 23.44
C ASP A 206 -16.84 0.91 24.40
N PRO A 207 -17.49 1.21 25.55
CA PRO A 207 -17.93 0.17 26.48
C PRO A 207 -18.89 -0.83 25.83
N GLU A 208 -19.51 -0.47 24.70
CA GLU A 208 -20.36 -1.32 23.89
C GLU A 208 -19.67 -1.89 22.64
N CYS A 209 -18.35 -1.77 22.54
CA CYS A 209 -17.54 -2.30 21.43
C CYS A 209 -17.89 -3.77 21.14
N ASP A 210 -18.04 -4.59 22.19
CA ASP A 210 -18.45 -6.00 22.10
C ASP A 210 -19.77 -6.23 21.36
N LYS A 211 -20.66 -5.23 21.31
CA LYS A 211 -21.96 -5.30 20.62
C LYS A 211 -21.94 -4.67 19.23
N LYS A 212 -21.01 -3.74 18.97
CA LYS A 212 -20.99 -2.94 17.74
C LYS A 212 -20.03 -3.48 16.69
N CYS A 213 -19.00 -4.25 17.06
CA CYS A 213 -18.10 -4.86 16.07
C CYS A 213 -18.90 -5.74 15.10
N ALA A 214 -18.91 -5.36 13.83
CA ALA A 214 -19.61 -6.04 12.75
C ALA A 214 -18.69 -7.01 12.00
N ASN A 215 -19.26 -7.75 11.04
CA ASN A 215 -18.54 -8.60 10.09
C ASN A 215 -17.54 -9.58 10.74
N ASN A 216 -17.87 -10.11 11.93
CA ASN A 216 -17.02 -11.01 12.72
C ASN A 216 -15.77 -10.35 13.33
N GLY A 217 -15.73 -9.03 13.44
CA GLY A 217 -14.75 -8.34 14.28
C GLY A 217 -14.93 -8.67 15.75
N TRP A 218 -13.84 -8.62 16.51
CA TRP A 218 -13.86 -8.88 17.96
C TRP A 218 -13.31 -7.69 18.73
N CYS A 219 -13.84 -7.45 19.93
CA CYS A 219 -13.40 -6.33 20.73
C CYS A 219 -12.19 -6.69 21.59
N ASN A 220 -11.11 -5.90 21.52
CA ASN A 220 -9.95 -6.12 22.39
C ASN A 220 -10.14 -5.54 23.80
N HIS A 221 -9.16 -5.78 24.68
CA HIS A 221 -9.20 -5.29 26.07
C HIS A 221 -9.28 -3.76 26.18
N GLU A 222 -8.75 -3.05 25.18
CA GLU A 222 -8.79 -1.58 25.10
C GLU A 222 -10.11 -1.06 24.49
N LYS A 223 -11.11 -1.93 24.33
CA LYS A 223 -12.42 -1.64 23.74
C LYS A 223 -12.36 -1.07 22.33
N ILE A 224 -11.50 -1.68 21.52
CA ILE A 224 -11.32 -1.38 20.09
C ILE A 224 -11.63 -2.63 19.28
N CYS A 225 -12.50 -2.49 18.27
CA CYS A 225 -12.78 -3.58 17.34
C CYS A 225 -11.52 -3.94 16.54
N GLN A 226 -11.20 -5.23 16.58
CA GLN A 226 -10.19 -5.88 15.76
C GLN A 226 -10.92 -6.44 14.55
N CYS A 227 -10.72 -5.79 13.41
CA CYS A 227 -11.45 -6.12 12.20
C CYS A 227 -10.85 -7.34 11.48
N PRO A 228 -11.70 -8.20 10.93
CA PRO A 228 -11.23 -9.28 10.07
C PRO A 228 -10.75 -8.71 8.73
N GLU A 229 -10.06 -9.56 8.00
CA GLU A 229 -9.44 -9.21 6.72
C GLU A 229 -10.47 -8.60 5.74
N GLY A 230 -10.11 -7.45 5.16
CA GLY A 230 -10.96 -6.75 4.19
C GLY A 230 -12.02 -5.83 4.79
N TYR A 231 -12.10 -5.70 6.12
CA TYR A 231 -13.00 -4.77 6.81
C TYR A 231 -12.23 -3.74 7.65
N MET A 232 -12.79 -2.54 7.75
CA MET A 232 -12.23 -1.41 8.49
C MET A 232 -13.33 -0.54 9.12
N GLY A 233 -12.91 0.58 9.72
CA GLY A 233 -13.76 1.46 10.52
C GLY A 233 -13.77 1.06 12.00
N GLN A 234 -14.20 1.98 12.86
CA GLN A 234 -14.28 1.79 14.32
C GLN A 234 -14.99 0.50 14.75
N TYR A 235 -15.97 0.06 13.95
CA TYR A 235 -16.82 -1.10 14.22
C TYR A 235 -16.76 -2.16 13.12
N CYS A 236 -15.74 -2.13 12.24
CA CYS A 236 -15.58 -3.11 11.16
C CYS A 236 -16.75 -3.16 10.17
N THR A 237 -17.52 -2.07 10.05
CA THR A 237 -18.69 -1.99 9.17
C THR A 237 -18.33 -1.61 7.73
N GLN A 238 -17.17 -0.97 7.53
CA GLN A 238 -16.75 -0.52 6.21
C GLN A 238 -15.95 -1.62 5.53
N ALA A 239 -16.39 -2.05 4.35
CA ALA A 239 -15.63 -2.98 3.52
C ALA A 239 -14.52 -2.24 2.74
N LEU A 240 -13.41 -2.92 2.54
CA LEU A 240 -12.30 -2.45 1.73
C LEU A 240 -12.47 -2.92 0.28
N CYS A 241 -12.58 -1.98 -0.66
CA CYS A 241 -12.56 -2.25 -2.09
C CYS A 241 -11.38 -1.52 -2.73
N TYR A 242 -10.43 -2.28 -3.27
CA TYR A 242 -9.39 -1.74 -4.14
C TYR A 242 -9.25 -2.58 -5.42
N PRO A 243 -9.14 -1.95 -6.61
CA PRO A 243 -9.43 -0.53 -6.86
C PRO A 243 -10.80 -0.09 -6.31
N GLN A 244 -10.91 1.20 -5.98
CA GLN A 244 -12.17 1.72 -5.45
C GLN A 244 -13.29 1.55 -6.48
N CYS A 245 -14.51 1.35 -6.01
CA CYS A 245 -15.68 1.29 -6.87
C CYS A 245 -15.84 2.63 -7.62
N GLN A 246 -15.85 2.58 -8.95
CA GLN A 246 -15.95 3.72 -9.83
C GLN A 246 -17.42 4.09 -10.08
N ASN A 247 -17.63 5.24 -10.73
CA ASN A 247 -18.93 5.65 -11.24
C ASN A 247 -20.08 5.62 -10.21
N GLY A 248 -19.77 5.91 -8.95
CA GLY A 248 -20.75 5.91 -7.85
C GLY A 248 -21.11 4.53 -7.30
N GLY A 249 -20.33 3.49 -7.63
CA GLY A 249 -20.47 2.17 -7.03
C GLY A 249 -20.21 2.16 -5.53
N ASN A 250 -20.93 1.31 -4.81
CA ASN A 250 -20.80 1.17 -3.37
C ASN A 250 -20.04 -0.11 -2.99
N CYS A 251 -19.08 -0.02 -2.07
CA CYS A 251 -18.34 -1.18 -1.57
C CYS A 251 -19.19 -1.90 -0.51
N THR A 252 -19.79 -3.04 -0.87
CA THR A 252 -20.73 -3.76 -0.01
C THR A 252 -20.08 -4.88 0.80
N ALA A 253 -18.96 -5.41 0.29
CA ALA A 253 -18.15 -6.43 0.93
C ALA A 253 -16.71 -6.33 0.40
N PRO A 254 -15.71 -6.96 1.05
CA PRO A 254 -14.33 -6.87 0.64
C PRO A 254 -14.15 -7.19 -0.85
N ALA A 255 -13.59 -6.25 -1.60
CA ALA A 255 -13.39 -6.30 -3.05
C ALA A 255 -14.67 -6.52 -3.90
N ILE A 256 -15.87 -6.27 -3.36
CA ILE A 256 -17.16 -6.40 -4.03
C ILE A 256 -17.84 -5.03 -4.13
N CYS A 257 -18.06 -4.59 -5.37
CA CYS A 257 -18.77 -3.35 -5.68
C CYS A 257 -20.20 -3.62 -6.15
N SER A 258 -21.15 -2.88 -5.60
CA SER A 258 -22.51 -2.76 -6.13
C SER A 258 -22.57 -1.58 -7.10
N CYS A 259 -22.80 -1.85 -8.38
CA CYS A 259 -22.75 -0.84 -9.42
C CYS A 259 -24.11 -0.19 -9.70
N PRO A 260 -24.16 1.14 -9.92
CA PRO A 260 -25.37 1.81 -10.37
C PRO A 260 -25.79 1.31 -11.75
N LYS A 261 -27.08 1.46 -12.08
CA LYS A 261 -27.61 1.05 -13.38
C LYS A 261 -26.85 1.72 -14.52
N GLY A 262 -26.36 0.91 -15.46
CA GLY A 262 -25.57 1.38 -16.61
C GLY A 262 -24.06 1.20 -16.46
N TYR A 263 -23.58 0.84 -15.25
CA TYR A 263 -22.19 0.48 -15.01
C TYR A 263 -22.10 -1.00 -14.61
N GLN A 264 -21.01 -1.65 -15.02
CA GLN A 264 -20.75 -3.07 -14.81
C GLN A 264 -19.25 -3.28 -14.63
N GLY A 265 -18.82 -4.53 -14.46
CA GLY A 265 -17.43 -4.85 -14.12
C GLY A 265 -17.19 -4.91 -12.62
N ARG A 266 -16.00 -5.36 -12.21
CA ARG A 266 -15.71 -5.67 -10.80
C ARG A 266 -15.64 -4.43 -9.92
N HIS A 267 -15.28 -3.31 -10.52
CA HIS A 267 -15.11 -2.01 -9.88
C HIS A 267 -16.04 -0.97 -10.50
N CYS A 268 -17.13 -1.36 -11.17
CA CYS A 268 -18.08 -0.46 -11.82
C CYS A 268 -17.47 0.43 -12.92
N GLU A 269 -16.43 -0.07 -13.58
CA GLU A 269 -15.72 0.61 -14.67
C GLU A 269 -16.53 0.70 -15.98
N GLY A 270 -17.50 -0.21 -16.19
CA GLY A 270 -18.35 -0.28 -17.38
C GLY A 270 -17.84 -1.26 -18.44
#